data_AF-D2ZPY9-F1
#
_entry.id   AF-D2ZPY9-F1
#
_cell.length_a   1.000
_cell.length_b   1.000
_cell.length_c   1.000
_cell.angle_alpha   90.00
_cell.angle_beta   90.00
_cell.angle_gamma   90.00
#
_symmetry.space_group_name_H-M   'P 1'
#
loop_
_entity.id
_entity.type
_entity.pdbx_description
1 polymer ?
#
loop_
_entity_poly.entity_id
_entity_poly.type
_entity_poly.pdbx_seq_one_letter_code
_entity_poly.pdbx_strand_id
1 'polypeptide(L)'
;MKLNSKILVALLLCVVAAITVGMVAAEDLTLPDGATFTVPDGFTVQDDGDGNTALVKDDLAIIVLASDAKSPDDAKKTLESKGYTFKSQKDVSGFGDIKVFEQAYDKDGMPIYGYVCEVDGSSYIVCAANAPSDWDVSNSDNPVNIIIKSIDTSNV
;
A
#
# COMPACT_ATOMS: atom_id res chain seq x y z
N MET A 1 -3.55 37.46 -9.95
CA MET A 1 -2.86 36.25 -10.44
C MET A 1 -3.73 35.05 -10.10
N LYS A 2 -4.08 34.21 -11.10
CA LYS A 2 -4.81 32.95 -10.88
C LYS A 2 -3.84 31.94 -10.27
N LEU A 3 -4.00 31.59 -9.00
CA LEU A 3 -3.32 30.42 -8.45
C LEU A 3 -3.94 29.16 -9.08
N ASN A 4 -3.09 28.23 -9.51
CA ASN A 4 -3.52 26.94 -10.04
C ASN A 4 -4.27 26.15 -8.95
N SER A 5 -5.53 25.80 -9.24
CA SER A 5 -6.44 25.09 -8.34
C SER A 5 -5.89 23.76 -7.80
N LYS A 6 -4.91 23.15 -8.48
CA LYS A 6 -4.26 21.90 -8.05
C LYS A 6 -3.33 22.08 -6.85
N ILE A 7 -2.77 23.29 -6.67
CA ILE A 7 -1.87 23.60 -5.53
C ILE A 7 -2.69 24.06 -4.32
N LEU A 8 -3.88 24.62 -4.54
CA LEU A 8 -4.74 25.11 -3.45
C LEU A 8 -5.37 23.98 -2.62
N VAL A 9 -5.65 22.82 -3.25
CA VAL A 9 -6.17 21.62 -2.54
C VAL A 9 -5.08 20.96 -1.70
N ALA A 10 -3.81 21.05 -2.11
CA ALA A 10 -2.68 20.57 -1.31
C ALA A 10 -2.40 21.43 -0.07
N LEU A 11 -2.79 22.72 -0.07
CA LEU A 11 -2.53 23.65 1.05
C LEU A 11 -3.64 23.70 2.11
N LEU A 12 -4.85 23.21 1.83
CA LEU A 12 -6.00 23.36 2.73
C LEU A 12 -6.07 22.32 3.87
N LEU A 13 -5.13 21.37 3.92
CA LEU A 13 -5.01 20.36 4.98
C LEU A 13 -4.18 20.82 6.20
N CYS A 14 -3.75 22.08 6.23
CA CYS A 14 -3.07 22.66 7.39
C CYS A 14 -4.06 23.10 8.48
N VAL A 15 -4.56 22.17 9.30
CA VAL A 15 -4.99 22.45 10.68
C VAL A 15 -4.41 21.40 11.63
N VAL A 16 -3.16 21.66 12.02
CA VAL A 16 -2.54 21.43 13.34
C VAL A 16 -3.09 20.29 14.21
N ALA A 17 -2.37 19.18 14.20
CA ALA A 17 -2.00 18.50 15.43
C ALA A 17 -0.47 18.29 15.38
N ALA A 18 0.23 18.74 16.41
CA ALA A 18 1.67 18.59 16.53
C ALA A 18 2.03 17.10 16.51
N ILE A 19 2.80 16.67 15.51
CA ILE A 19 3.52 15.40 15.57
C ILE A 19 4.96 15.71 15.20
N THR A 20 5.84 15.44 16.16
CA THR A 20 7.28 15.48 16.02
C THR A 20 7.69 14.75 14.74
N VAL A 21 8.31 15.48 13.79
CA VAL A 21 8.94 14.89 12.61
C VAL A 21 10.22 14.20 13.08
N GLY A 22 10.09 13.00 13.64
CA GLY A 22 11.21 12.09 13.85
C GLY A 22 11.60 11.50 12.50
N MET A 23 12.89 11.54 12.17
CA MET A 23 13.41 10.66 11.13
C MET A 23 13.16 9.23 11.60
N VAL A 24 12.20 8.53 10.99
CA VAL A 24 11.83 7.17 11.37
C VAL A 24 12.89 6.22 10.78
N ALA A 25 13.76 5.69 11.64
CA ALA A 25 14.56 4.52 11.30
C ALA A 25 13.66 3.29 11.44
N ALA A 26 13.57 2.45 10.40
CA ALA A 26 12.85 1.17 10.33
C ALA A 26 11.98 0.85 11.56
N GLU A 27 10.80 1.46 11.65
CA GLU A 27 9.79 1.09 12.63
C GLU A 27 8.88 0.03 11.99
N ASP A 28 8.59 -1.02 12.76
CA ASP A 28 7.56 -1.97 12.37
C ASP A 28 6.18 -1.36 12.65
N LEU A 29 5.28 -1.47 11.69
CA LEU A 29 3.91 -0.99 11.80
C LEU A 29 2.98 -2.16 12.09
N THR A 30 2.09 -1.99 13.08
CA THR A 30 1.10 -3.01 13.45
C THR A 30 -0.22 -2.78 12.74
N LEU A 31 -0.70 -3.81 12.03
CA LEU A 31 -2.01 -3.88 11.42
C LEU A 31 -3.11 -4.19 12.46
N PRO A 32 -4.39 -3.90 12.16
CA PRO A 32 -5.49 -4.16 13.10
C PRO A 32 -5.67 -5.62 13.53
N ASP A 33 -5.20 -6.58 12.73
CA ASP A 33 -5.21 -8.01 13.05
C ASP A 33 -4.05 -8.44 13.96
N GLY A 34 -3.12 -7.53 14.27
CA GLY A 34 -1.94 -7.79 15.09
C GLY A 34 -0.67 -8.10 14.30
N ALA A 35 -0.76 -8.33 13.00
CA ALA A 35 0.42 -8.54 12.16
C ALA A 35 1.29 -7.28 12.11
N THR A 36 2.59 -7.44 11.94
CA THR A 36 3.53 -6.34 11.80
C THR A 36 4.25 -6.39 10.46
N PHE A 37 4.72 -5.24 9.96
CA PHE A 37 5.60 -5.19 8.80
C PHE A 37 6.59 -4.03 8.93
N THR A 38 7.73 -4.14 8.27
CA THR A 38 8.78 -3.10 8.28
C THR A 38 8.43 -1.99 7.30
N VAL A 39 8.46 -0.73 7.77
CA VAL A 39 8.30 0.45 6.91
C VAL A 39 9.57 0.65 6.06
N PRO A 40 9.48 0.70 4.72
CA PRO A 40 10.65 0.90 3.86
C PRO A 40 11.31 2.28 4.05
N ASP A 41 12.62 2.35 3.82
CA ASP A 41 13.40 3.56 4.05
C ASP A 41 12.90 4.78 3.25
N GLY A 42 12.76 5.89 3.97
CA GLY A 42 12.36 7.19 3.43
C GLY A 42 10.85 7.33 3.20
N PHE A 43 10.03 6.37 3.63
CA PHE A 43 8.58 6.56 3.71
C PHE A 43 8.19 7.29 4.98
N THR A 44 7.16 8.13 4.86
CA THR A 44 6.46 8.74 5.99
C THR A 44 5.15 8.01 6.23
N VAL A 45 4.80 7.79 7.48
CA VAL A 45 3.53 7.16 7.87
C VAL A 45 2.48 8.26 8.05
N GLN A 46 1.33 8.11 7.38
CA GLN A 46 0.23 9.07 7.38
C GLN A 46 -1.11 8.36 7.58
N ASP A 47 -2.06 9.04 8.21
CA ASP A 47 -3.48 8.64 8.20
C ASP A 47 -4.09 9.05 6.87
N ASP A 48 -4.75 8.12 6.16
CA ASP A 48 -5.35 8.39 4.85
C ASP A 48 -6.72 9.09 4.94
N GLY A 49 -7.23 9.32 6.15
CA GLY A 49 -8.52 9.94 6.42
C GLY A 49 -9.69 8.95 6.43
N ASP A 50 -9.48 7.72 5.98
CA ASP A 50 -10.44 6.61 6.03
C ASP A 50 -10.11 5.64 7.19
N GLY A 51 -9.17 6.02 8.06
CA GLY A 51 -8.71 5.21 9.18
C GLY A 51 -7.72 4.11 8.78
N ASN A 52 -7.20 4.15 7.55
CA ASN A 52 -6.08 3.30 7.17
C ASN A 52 -4.77 4.07 7.32
N THR A 53 -3.69 3.30 7.46
CA THR A 53 -2.35 3.87 7.45
C THR A 53 -1.78 3.81 6.03
N ALA A 54 -1.37 4.97 5.52
CA ALA A 54 -0.66 5.11 4.25
C ALA A 54 0.82 5.39 4.50
N LEU A 55 1.68 4.76 3.70
CA LEU A 55 3.09 5.05 3.60
C LEU A 55 3.28 5.95 2.37
N VAL A 56 3.85 7.13 2.55
CA VAL A 56 4.02 8.11 1.47
C VAL A 56 5.49 8.49 1.31
N LYS A 57 5.98 8.44 0.06
CA LYS A 57 7.30 8.90 -0.35
C LYS A 57 7.21 9.51 -1.75
N ASP A 58 7.61 10.77 -1.89
CA ASP A 58 7.44 11.55 -3.11
C ASP A 58 5.96 11.50 -3.58
N ASP A 59 5.69 11.03 -4.81
CA ASP A 59 4.34 10.86 -5.34
C ASP A 59 3.72 9.47 -5.06
N LEU A 60 4.52 8.51 -4.57
CA LEU A 60 4.12 7.13 -4.31
C LEU A 60 3.42 7.02 -2.95
N ALA A 61 2.24 6.40 -2.95
CA ALA A 61 1.51 6.03 -1.75
C ALA A 61 1.31 4.51 -1.70
N ILE A 62 1.51 3.91 -0.52
CA ILE A 62 1.30 2.49 -0.27
C ILE A 62 0.35 2.31 0.92
N ILE A 63 -0.64 1.43 0.79
CA ILE A 63 -1.53 1.03 1.87
C ILE A 63 -1.40 -0.47 2.08
N VAL A 64 -1.30 -0.90 3.33
CA VAL A 64 -1.23 -2.31 3.73
C VAL A 64 -2.50 -2.68 4.49
N LEU A 65 -3.17 -3.75 4.07
CA LEU A 65 -4.44 -4.18 4.64
C LEU A 65 -4.38 -5.66 5.01
N ALA A 66 -4.77 -5.97 6.25
CA ALA A 66 -5.27 -7.30 6.58
C ALA A 66 -6.59 -7.52 5.83
N SER A 67 -6.75 -8.69 5.20
CA SER A 67 -7.87 -8.96 4.30
C SER A 67 -8.60 -10.24 4.67
N ASP A 68 -9.93 -10.20 4.60
CA ASP A 68 -10.76 -11.40 4.67
C ASP A 68 -10.84 -12.15 3.33
N ALA A 69 -10.25 -11.61 2.26
CA ALA A 69 -10.28 -12.22 0.94
C ALA A 69 -9.60 -13.60 0.97
N LYS A 70 -10.34 -14.65 0.57
CA LYS A 70 -9.86 -16.03 0.52
C LYS A 70 -9.24 -16.42 -0.81
N SER A 71 -9.26 -15.49 -1.77
CA SER A 71 -8.70 -15.67 -3.10
C SER A 71 -8.41 -14.31 -3.76
N PRO A 72 -7.55 -14.26 -4.79
CA PRO A 72 -7.38 -13.07 -5.61
C PRO A 72 -8.71 -12.59 -6.23
N ASP A 73 -9.60 -13.50 -6.61
CA ASP A 73 -10.91 -13.15 -7.17
C ASP A 73 -11.82 -12.45 -6.15
N ASP A 74 -11.74 -12.82 -4.87
CA ASP A 74 -12.51 -12.16 -3.81
C ASP A 74 -11.93 -10.79 -3.48
N ALA A 75 -10.60 -10.65 -3.47
CA ALA A 75 -9.92 -9.35 -3.37
C ALA A 75 -10.34 -8.42 -4.52
N LYS A 76 -10.40 -8.96 -5.74
CA LYS A 76 -10.87 -8.22 -6.92
C LYS A 76 -12.29 -7.72 -6.77
N LYS A 77 -13.24 -8.60 -6.41
CA LYS A 77 -14.65 -8.20 -6.19
C LYS A 77 -14.75 -7.10 -5.14
N THR A 78 -13.93 -7.18 -4.09
CA THR A 78 -13.90 -6.17 -3.03
C THR A 78 -13.46 -4.82 -3.57
N LEU A 79 -12.36 -4.76 -4.33
CA LEU A 79 -11.87 -3.52 -4.94
C LEU A 79 -12.84 -2.97 -6.00
N GLU A 80 -13.40 -3.83 -6.85
CA GLU A 80 -14.43 -3.43 -7.82
C GLU A 80 -15.66 -2.83 -7.13
N SER A 81 -16.09 -3.37 -5.98
CA SER A 81 -17.21 -2.81 -5.20
C SER A 81 -16.93 -1.41 -4.64
N LYS A 82 -15.65 -1.05 -4.45
CA LYS A 82 -15.18 0.28 -4.04
C LYS A 82 -14.96 1.22 -5.24
N GLY A 83 -15.33 0.80 -6.45
CA GLY A 83 -15.26 1.60 -7.67
C GLY A 83 -13.89 1.61 -8.34
N TYR A 84 -13.05 0.61 -8.09
CA TYR A 84 -11.82 0.38 -8.84
C TYR A 84 -12.12 -0.41 -10.12
N THR A 85 -11.52 -0.02 -11.23
CA THR A 85 -11.69 -0.70 -12.52
C THR A 85 -10.55 -1.67 -12.75
N PHE A 86 -10.81 -2.97 -12.67
CA PHE A 86 -9.82 -4.01 -12.93
C PHE A 86 -9.27 -3.94 -14.37
N LYS A 87 -7.96 -4.15 -14.51
CA LYS A 87 -7.24 -4.14 -15.80
C LYS A 87 -6.60 -5.48 -16.11
N SER A 88 -5.84 -6.03 -15.17
CA SER A 88 -5.11 -7.29 -15.37
C SER A 88 -4.76 -7.95 -14.04
N GLN A 89 -4.41 -9.22 -14.11
CA GLN A 89 -3.85 -9.99 -13.00
C GLN A 89 -2.72 -10.86 -13.53
N LYS A 90 -1.66 -11.04 -12.72
CA LYS A 90 -0.57 -11.97 -12.99
C LYS A 90 0.02 -12.49 -11.68
N ASP A 91 0.60 -13.68 -11.73
CA ASP A 91 1.50 -14.15 -10.68
C ASP A 91 2.81 -13.36 -10.74
N VAL A 92 3.34 -12.99 -9.58
CA VAL A 92 4.64 -12.32 -9.46
C VAL A 92 5.53 -13.07 -8.47
N SER A 93 6.81 -13.18 -8.79
CA SER A 93 7.82 -13.85 -7.98
C SER A 93 8.78 -12.84 -7.33
N GLY A 94 9.71 -13.31 -6.50
CA GLY A 94 10.68 -12.46 -5.79
C GLY A 94 10.39 -12.26 -4.30
N PHE A 95 9.42 -13.00 -3.75
CA PHE A 95 8.93 -12.86 -2.36
C PHE A 95 9.27 -14.06 -1.47
N GLY A 96 10.34 -14.81 -1.81
CA GLY A 96 10.64 -16.08 -1.13
C GLY A 96 9.55 -17.12 -1.42
N ASP A 97 9.03 -17.74 -0.37
CA ASP A 97 7.97 -18.75 -0.45
C ASP A 97 6.55 -18.15 -0.46
N ILE A 98 6.42 -16.83 -0.30
CA ILE A 98 5.13 -16.13 -0.29
C ILE A 98 4.60 -16.07 -1.73
N LYS A 99 3.40 -16.60 -1.94
CA LYS A 99 2.70 -16.50 -3.22
C LYS A 99 2.04 -15.12 -3.33
N VAL A 100 2.34 -14.39 -4.40
CA VAL A 100 1.81 -13.04 -4.62
C VAL A 100 1.15 -12.92 -5.99
N PHE A 101 -0.03 -12.32 -6.01
CA PHE A 101 -0.76 -11.97 -7.23
C PHE A 101 -0.82 -10.46 -7.36
N GLU A 102 -0.24 -9.92 -8.44
CA GLU A 102 -0.43 -8.52 -8.80
C GLU A 102 -1.75 -8.38 -9.56
N GLN A 103 -2.56 -7.41 -9.14
CA GLN A 103 -3.77 -6.98 -9.80
C GLN A 103 -3.66 -5.49 -10.11
N ALA A 104 -3.74 -5.14 -11.40
CA ALA A 104 -3.72 -3.75 -11.84
C ALA A 104 -5.15 -3.20 -11.93
N TYR A 105 -5.34 -1.98 -11.44
CA TYR A 105 -6.60 -1.25 -11.43
C TYR A 105 -6.42 0.18 -11.94
N ASP A 106 -7.54 0.78 -12.35
CA ASP A 106 -7.66 2.23 -12.50
C ASP A 106 -8.73 2.74 -11.52
N LYS A 107 -8.41 3.82 -10.81
CA LYS A 107 -9.34 4.53 -9.95
C LYS A 107 -9.34 5.99 -10.34
N ASP A 108 -10.41 6.43 -11.01
CA ASP A 108 -10.58 7.83 -11.41
C ASP A 108 -9.40 8.37 -12.26
N GLY A 109 -8.84 7.52 -13.13
CA GLY A 109 -7.69 7.83 -13.99
C GLY A 109 -6.31 7.66 -13.33
N MET A 110 -6.27 7.18 -12.08
CA MET A 110 -5.04 6.86 -11.37
C MET A 110 -4.74 5.35 -11.47
N PRO A 111 -3.55 4.95 -11.95
CA PRO A 111 -3.13 3.55 -11.93
C PRO A 111 -2.82 3.10 -10.50
N ILE A 112 -3.38 1.95 -10.12
CA ILE A 112 -3.20 1.33 -8.81
C ILE A 112 -2.77 -0.13 -9.00
N TYR A 113 -1.79 -0.58 -8.24
CA TYR A 113 -1.37 -1.99 -8.20
C TYR A 113 -1.71 -2.57 -6.83
N GLY A 114 -2.57 -3.58 -6.79
CA GLY A 114 -2.88 -4.37 -5.59
C GLY A 114 -2.10 -5.68 -5.61
N TYR A 115 -1.46 -6.02 -4.50
CA TYR A 115 -0.67 -7.22 -4.33
C TYR A 115 -1.32 -8.10 -3.28
N VAL A 116 -1.99 -9.15 -3.74
CA VAL A 116 -2.68 -10.10 -2.87
C VAL A 116 -1.70 -11.20 -2.49
N CYS A 117 -1.48 -11.40 -1.20
CA CYS A 117 -0.55 -12.40 -0.68
C CYS A 117 -1.12 -13.10 0.55
N GLU A 118 -0.60 -14.30 0.83
CA GLU A 118 -0.93 -15.08 2.02
C GLU A 118 0.37 -15.35 2.80
N VAL A 119 0.36 -15.03 4.08
CA VAL A 119 1.47 -15.25 5.01
C VAL A 119 0.91 -16.04 6.20
N ASP A 120 1.45 -17.23 6.42
CA ASP A 120 1.03 -18.15 7.50
C ASP A 120 -0.49 -18.43 7.57
N GLY A 121 -1.16 -18.43 6.42
CA GLY A 121 -2.61 -18.66 6.31
C GLY A 121 -3.48 -17.40 6.49
N SER A 122 -2.88 -16.24 6.75
CA SER A 122 -3.54 -14.94 6.80
C SER A 122 -3.37 -14.18 5.48
N SER A 123 -4.45 -13.57 4.99
CA SER A 123 -4.46 -12.86 3.71
C SER A 123 -4.19 -11.37 3.89
N TYR A 124 -3.32 -10.82 3.04
CA TYR A 124 -2.98 -9.40 3.03
C TYR A 124 -3.08 -8.82 1.62
N ILE A 125 -3.42 -7.53 1.55
CA ILE A 125 -3.38 -6.76 0.30
C ILE A 125 -2.48 -5.55 0.52
N VAL A 126 -1.43 -5.44 -0.29
CA VAL A 126 -0.58 -4.24 -0.36
C VAL A 126 -0.95 -3.47 -1.62
N CYS A 127 -1.42 -2.24 -1.51
CA CYS A 127 -1.83 -1.40 -2.63
C CYS A 127 -0.80 -0.29 -2.85
N ALA A 128 -0.30 -0.12 -4.08
CA ALA A 128 0.56 0.98 -4.48
C ALA A 128 -0.14 1.89 -5.50
N ALA A 129 -0.13 3.19 -5.25
CA ALA A 129 -0.67 4.23 -6.13
C ALA A 129 0.46 5.13 -6.64
N ASN A 130 0.31 5.66 -7.87
CA ASN A 130 1.31 6.51 -8.53
C ASN A 130 2.72 5.88 -8.59
N ALA A 131 2.77 4.56 -8.80
CA ALA A 131 4.03 3.87 -9.01
C ALA A 131 4.81 4.47 -10.20
N PRO A 132 6.14 4.59 -10.11
CA PRO A 132 6.99 5.09 -11.20
C PRO A 132 6.90 4.18 -12.44
N SER A 133 7.31 4.70 -13.60
CA SER A 133 7.15 3.99 -14.89
C SER A 133 7.96 2.70 -15.01
N ASP A 134 9.04 2.56 -14.24
CA ASP A 134 9.91 1.40 -14.16
C ASP A 134 9.55 0.45 -13.01
N TRP A 135 8.31 0.54 -12.51
CA TRP A 135 7.83 -0.29 -11.40
C TRP A 135 7.94 -1.78 -11.69
N ASP A 136 8.83 -2.44 -10.95
CA ASP A 136 8.99 -3.89 -10.91
C ASP A 136 8.95 -4.34 -9.45
N VAL A 137 7.85 -5.00 -9.07
CA VAL A 137 7.66 -5.50 -7.71
C VAL A 137 8.57 -6.70 -7.39
N SER A 138 9.13 -7.37 -8.41
CA SER A 138 10.02 -8.51 -8.21
C SER A 138 11.42 -8.08 -7.74
N ASN A 139 11.76 -6.80 -7.90
CA ASN A 139 12.98 -6.21 -7.38
C ASN A 139 12.94 -6.17 -5.84
N SER A 140 14.00 -6.68 -5.20
CA SER A 140 14.12 -6.70 -3.73
C SER A 140 14.15 -5.32 -3.10
N ASP A 141 14.52 -4.29 -3.86
CA ASP A 141 14.56 -2.90 -3.39
C ASP A 141 13.20 -2.20 -3.56
N ASN A 142 12.22 -2.86 -4.20
CA ASN A 142 10.88 -2.31 -4.31
C ASN A 142 10.23 -2.24 -2.92
N PRO A 143 9.65 -1.09 -2.52
CA PRO A 143 9.08 -0.95 -1.18
C PRO A 143 7.94 -1.93 -0.88
N VAL A 144 7.13 -2.31 -1.87
CA VAL A 144 6.11 -3.35 -1.69
C VAL A 144 6.75 -4.71 -1.47
N ASN A 145 7.87 -5.01 -2.13
CA ASN A 145 8.61 -6.25 -1.92
C ASN A 145 9.15 -6.34 -0.49
N ILE A 146 9.76 -5.25 -0.01
CA ILE A 146 10.24 -5.12 1.36
C ILE A 146 9.10 -5.36 2.35
N ILE A 147 7.96 -4.68 2.16
CA ILE A 147 6.79 -4.82 3.03
C ILE A 147 6.32 -6.28 3.07
N ILE A 148 6.00 -6.88 1.91
CA ILE A 148 5.43 -8.24 1.86
C ILE A 148 6.35 -9.25 2.52
N LYS A 149 7.66 -9.16 2.29
CA LYS A 149 8.64 -10.09 2.88
C LYS A 149 8.87 -9.87 4.38
N SER A 150 8.47 -8.72 4.90
CA SER A 150 8.62 -8.36 6.31
C SER A 150 7.35 -8.59 7.13
N ILE A 151 6.25 -9.04 6.51
CA ILE A 151 5.02 -9.34 7.24
C ILE A 151 5.32 -10.46 8.25
N ASP A 152 5.11 -10.16 9.53
CA ASP A 152 5.23 -11.08 10.64
C ASP A 152 3.85 -11.24 11.30
N THR A 153 3.37 -12.49 11.32
CA THR A 153 2.06 -12.86 11.85
C THR A 153 2.15 -13.49 13.24
N SER A 154 3.32 -13.46 13.89
CA SER A 154 3.55 -14.10 15.20
C SER A 154 2.63 -13.60 16.33
N ASN A 155 1.98 -12.46 16.14
CA ASN A 155 1.03 -11.85 17.09
C ASN A 155 -0.45 -11.96 16.67
N VAL A 156 -0.75 -12.66 15.57
CA VAL A 156 -2.10 -12.87 15.01
C VAL A 156 -2.78 -14.11 15.60
#